data_AF-A0A8K0PWA5-F1
#
_entry.id   AF-A0A8K0PWA5-F1
#
_cell.length_a   1.000
_cell.length_b   1.000
_cell.length_c   1.000
_cell.angle_alpha   90.00
_cell.angle_beta   90.00
_cell.angle_gamma   90.00
#
_symmetry.space_group_name_H-M   'P 1'
#
loop_
_entity.id
_entity.type
_entity.pdbx_description
1 polymer ?
#
loop_
_entity_poly.entity_id
_entity_poly.type
_entity_poly.pdbx_seq_one_letter_code
_entity_poly.pdbx_strand_id
1 'polypeptide(L)'
;MSASTRHSNAERRRERDECRMKLSRHINDRLGISVKPFNVRLNPRPNDLYSWRILPGQEHELSKIFEKNLSEHSISIFRMLSKKVGITFEAISAEASDLIPGSLISLSTPQFSFTSEIEKLQDTNCSLSQQAFNLNKSLEMELHHRELAETEAKQLQEKLKNLEEQVQIYSTTADYFQNIISQCYTALDTTLPILEGLQKLTSLNPNHITLDIQTGPPSDPGGP
;
A
#
# COMPACT_ATOMS: atom_id res chain seq x y z
N MET A 1 27.42 -17.68 -49.41
CA MET A 1 26.10 -18.19 -48.97
C MET A 1 26.13 -18.94 -47.62
N SER A 2 27.22 -18.92 -46.83
CA SER A 2 27.38 -19.77 -45.63
C SER A 2 26.92 -19.16 -44.30
N ALA A 3 26.70 -17.84 -44.21
CA ALA A 3 26.36 -17.16 -42.96
C ALA A 3 24.88 -17.37 -42.53
N SER A 4 23.95 -17.38 -43.49
CA SER A 4 22.50 -17.52 -43.21
C SER A 4 22.13 -18.89 -42.63
N THR A 5 22.74 -19.96 -43.14
CA THR A 5 22.53 -21.34 -42.65
C THR A 5 23.05 -21.54 -41.23
N ARG A 6 24.15 -20.88 -40.86
CA ARG A 6 24.71 -20.95 -39.49
C ARG A 6 23.78 -20.30 -38.47
N HIS A 7 23.15 -19.18 -38.84
CA HIS A 7 22.20 -18.49 -37.97
C HIS A 7 20.92 -19.33 -37.74
N SER A 8 20.37 -19.91 -38.81
CA SER A 8 19.18 -20.78 -38.72
C SER A 8 19.40 -22.01 -37.84
N ASN A 9 20.57 -22.65 -37.92
CA ASN A 9 20.92 -23.79 -37.07
C ASN A 9 21.12 -23.40 -35.59
N ALA A 10 21.66 -22.21 -35.33
CA ALA A 10 21.82 -21.69 -33.98
C ALA A 10 20.47 -21.34 -33.34
N GLU A 11 19.57 -20.70 -34.09
CA GLU A 11 18.20 -20.43 -33.66
C GLU A 11 17.46 -21.73 -33.36
N ARG A 12 17.57 -22.72 -34.25
CA ARG A 12 16.96 -24.04 -34.03
C ARG A 12 17.45 -24.69 -32.74
N ARG A 13 18.75 -24.60 -32.45
CA ARG A 13 19.32 -25.14 -31.21
C ARG A 13 18.73 -24.44 -29.99
N ARG A 14 18.69 -23.10 -29.99
CA ARG A 14 18.15 -22.29 -28.90
C ARG A 14 16.69 -22.66 -28.59
N GLU A 15 15.84 -22.70 -29.61
CA GLU A 15 14.40 -23.00 -29.48
C GLU A 15 14.16 -24.41 -28.97
N ARG A 16 14.97 -25.36 -29.42
CA ARG A 16 14.93 -26.75 -28.93
C ARG A 16 15.31 -26.83 -27.45
N ASP A 17 16.35 -26.12 -27.05
CA ASP A 17 16.86 -26.16 -25.67
C ASP A 17 15.88 -25.44 -24.72
N GLU A 18 15.27 -24.34 -25.15
CA GLU A 18 14.18 -23.68 -24.43
C GLU A 18 12.96 -24.59 -24.26
N CYS A 19 12.54 -25.28 -25.32
CA CYS A 19 11.46 -26.24 -25.27
C CYS A 19 11.75 -27.36 -24.26
N ARG A 20 12.95 -27.93 -24.30
CA ARG A 20 13.39 -28.94 -23.33
C ARG A 20 13.36 -28.44 -21.90
N MET A 21 13.77 -27.20 -21.64
CA MET A 21 13.70 -26.60 -20.31
C MET A 21 12.26 -26.46 -19.82
N LYS A 22 11.34 -26.00 -20.67
CA LYS A 22 9.92 -25.85 -20.32
C LYS A 22 9.26 -27.19 -20.03
N LEU A 23 9.52 -28.21 -20.85
CA LEU A 23 8.99 -29.56 -20.63
C LEU A 23 9.55 -30.18 -19.34
N SER A 24 10.87 -30.06 -19.10
CA SER A 24 11.52 -30.52 -17.87
C SER A 24 10.93 -29.87 -16.62
N ARG A 25 10.73 -28.54 -16.66
CA ARG A 25 10.10 -27.80 -15.57
C ARG A 25 8.67 -28.31 -15.32
N HIS A 26 7.88 -28.48 -16.37
CA HIS A 26 6.51 -28.98 -16.23
C HIS A 26 6.46 -30.39 -15.61
N ILE A 27 7.37 -31.30 -15.99
CA ILE A 27 7.48 -32.63 -15.38
C ILE A 27 7.76 -32.50 -13.87
N ASN A 28 8.70 -31.62 -13.49
CA ASN A 28 9.03 -31.39 -12.09
C ASN A 28 7.86 -30.76 -11.32
N ASP A 29 7.20 -29.74 -11.88
CA ASP A 29 6.11 -29.03 -11.21
C ASP A 29 4.87 -29.93 -11.02
N ARG A 30 4.62 -30.86 -11.96
CA ARG A 30 3.47 -31.76 -11.90
C ARG A 30 3.72 -33.04 -11.12
N LEU A 31 4.90 -33.64 -11.26
CA LEU A 31 5.20 -34.97 -10.72
C LEU A 31 6.23 -34.95 -9.59
N GLY A 32 6.90 -33.81 -9.35
CA GLY A 32 8.03 -33.72 -8.42
C GLY A 32 9.31 -34.42 -8.91
N ILE A 33 9.38 -34.80 -10.19
CA ILE A 33 10.50 -35.56 -10.76
C ILE A 33 11.47 -34.62 -11.46
N SER A 34 12.73 -34.61 -11.00
CA SER A 34 13.79 -33.81 -11.63
C SER A 34 14.39 -34.52 -12.85
N VAL A 35 13.86 -34.23 -14.04
CA VAL A 35 14.42 -34.71 -15.32
C VAL A 35 15.27 -33.62 -15.95
N LYS A 36 16.55 -33.89 -16.24
CA LYS A 36 17.42 -32.92 -16.94
C LYS A 36 16.82 -32.57 -18.33
N PRO A 37 16.85 -31.31 -18.78
CA PRO A 37 16.30 -30.91 -20.08
C PRO A 37 16.78 -31.77 -21.28
N PHE A 38 18.06 -32.17 -21.28
CA PHE A 38 18.62 -33.04 -22.31
C PHE A 38 18.03 -34.46 -22.32
N ASN A 39 17.54 -34.94 -21.18
CA ASN A 39 16.96 -36.28 -21.03
C ASN A 39 15.46 -36.30 -21.32
N VAL A 40 14.82 -35.15 -21.52
CA VAL A 40 13.39 -35.10 -21.88
C VAL A 40 13.18 -35.69 -23.27
N ARG A 41 12.25 -36.64 -23.35
CA ARG A 41 11.74 -37.30 -24.55
C ARG A 41 10.26 -36.96 -24.75
N LEU A 42 9.85 -36.80 -26.00
CA LEU A 42 8.42 -36.72 -26.38
C LEU A 42 7.78 -38.11 -26.44
N ASN A 43 8.58 -39.14 -26.72
CA ASN A 43 8.21 -40.54 -26.58
C ASN A 43 9.06 -41.17 -25.46
N PRO A 44 8.64 -41.08 -24.18
CA PRO A 44 9.34 -41.73 -23.08
C PRO A 44 9.34 -43.25 -23.27
N ARG A 45 10.42 -43.89 -22.84
CA ARG A 45 10.54 -45.35 -22.82
C ARG A 45 9.81 -45.91 -21.59
N PRO A 46 9.51 -47.22 -21.56
CA PRO A 46 8.91 -47.85 -20.37
C PRO A 46 9.72 -47.66 -19.07
N ASN A 47 11.03 -47.43 -19.17
CA ASN A 47 11.90 -47.18 -18.01
C ASN A 47 11.93 -45.71 -17.56
N ASP A 48 11.34 -44.78 -18.32
CA ASP A 48 11.27 -43.38 -17.93
C ASP A 48 10.14 -43.20 -16.90
N LEU A 49 10.38 -42.36 -15.88
CA LEU A 49 9.45 -42.18 -14.75
C LEU A 49 8.21 -41.33 -15.08
N TYR A 50 8.06 -40.93 -16.33
CA TYR A 50 6.97 -40.07 -16.77
C TYR A 50 6.50 -40.46 -18.17
N SER A 51 5.24 -40.17 -18.45
CA SER A 51 4.62 -40.26 -19.76
C SER A 51 3.89 -38.95 -20.08
N TRP A 52 3.40 -38.81 -21.30
CA TRP A 52 2.63 -37.65 -21.74
C TRP A 52 1.18 -38.04 -21.97
N ARG A 53 0.27 -37.32 -21.31
CA ARG A 53 -1.17 -37.41 -21.58
C ARG A 53 -1.59 -36.27 -22.48
N ILE A 54 -2.20 -36.58 -23.61
CA ILE A 54 -2.83 -35.58 -24.48
C ILE A 54 -4.24 -35.34 -23.97
N LEU A 55 -4.61 -34.07 -23.80
CA LEU A 55 -5.95 -33.67 -23.36
C LEU A 55 -6.91 -33.63 -24.57
N PRO A 56 -8.23 -33.84 -24.34
CA PRO A 56 -9.21 -33.92 -25.42
C PRO A 56 -9.21 -32.69 -26.34
N GLY A 57 -9.39 -32.91 -27.65
CA GLY A 57 -9.56 -31.85 -28.65
C GLY A 57 -8.36 -31.56 -29.55
N GLN A 58 -7.16 -32.12 -29.28
CA GLN A 58 -5.97 -31.99 -30.15
C GLN A 58 -5.18 -33.30 -30.34
N GLU A 59 -5.82 -34.43 -30.07
CA GLU A 59 -5.23 -35.77 -30.08
C GLU A 59 -4.53 -36.09 -31.41
N HIS A 60 -5.20 -35.87 -32.55
CA HIS A 60 -4.67 -36.29 -33.85
C HIS A 60 -3.41 -35.50 -34.28
N GLU A 61 -3.28 -34.23 -33.90
CA GLU A 61 -2.08 -33.43 -34.21
C GLU A 61 -0.92 -33.76 -33.27
N LEU A 62 -1.19 -33.92 -31.97
CA LEU A 62 -0.16 -34.15 -30.97
C LEU A 62 0.37 -35.58 -31.05
N SER A 63 -0.47 -36.60 -31.31
CA SER A 63 0.01 -37.98 -31.43
C SER A 63 1.13 -38.14 -32.47
N LYS A 64 0.96 -37.54 -33.66
CA LYS A 64 1.99 -37.57 -34.73
C LYS A 64 3.27 -36.84 -34.35
N ILE A 65 3.18 -35.84 -33.47
CA ILE A 65 4.35 -35.10 -32.99
C ILE A 65 5.09 -35.97 -31.97
N PHE A 66 4.38 -36.65 -31.09
CA PHE A 66 4.98 -37.42 -29.99
C PHE A 66 5.60 -38.73 -30.46
N GLU A 67 5.25 -39.23 -31.66
CA GLU A 67 5.92 -40.36 -32.30
C GLU A 67 7.41 -40.11 -32.59
N LYS A 68 7.82 -38.85 -32.79
CA LYS A 68 9.19 -38.48 -33.19
C LYS A 68 9.99 -37.92 -32.03
N ASN A 69 11.32 -37.98 -32.16
CA ASN A 69 12.20 -37.37 -31.18
C ASN A 69 12.18 -35.84 -31.29
N LEU A 70 12.39 -35.16 -30.16
CA LEU A 70 12.51 -33.71 -30.09
C LEU A 70 13.64 -33.16 -30.99
N SER A 71 14.64 -33.96 -31.36
CA SER A 71 15.70 -33.57 -32.31
C SER A 71 15.24 -33.54 -33.78
N GLU A 72 14.11 -34.13 -34.13
CA GLU A 72 13.64 -34.31 -35.51
C GLU A 72 12.60 -33.26 -35.93
N HIS A 73 12.10 -32.46 -34.99
CA HIS A 73 11.09 -31.45 -35.27
C HIS A 73 11.65 -30.10 -35.74
N SER A 74 10.77 -29.28 -36.32
CA SER A 74 11.05 -27.89 -36.72
C SER A 74 10.97 -26.92 -35.54
N ILE A 75 11.48 -25.72 -35.75
CA ILE A 75 11.39 -24.61 -34.79
C ILE A 75 9.94 -24.30 -34.40
N SER A 76 9.01 -24.34 -35.37
CA SER A 76 7.60 -24.07 -35.12
C SER A 76 6.98 -25.04 -34.11
N ILE A 77 7.38 -26.31 -34.15
CA ILE A 77 6.92 -27.33 -33.21
C ILE A 77 7.51 -27.09 -31.81
N PHE A 78 8.79 -26.70 -31.69
CA PHE A 78 9.38 -26.36 -30.38
C PHE A 78 8.63 -25.22 -29.70
N ARG A 79 8.33 -24.15 -30.45
CA ARG A 79 7.54 -23.01 -29.96
C ARG A 79 6.13 -23.44 -29.57
N MET A 80 5.50 -24.30 -30.37
CA MET A 80 4.16 -24.82 -30.07
C MET A 80 4.13 -25.66 -28.80
N LEU A 81 5.00 -26.67 -28.69
CA LEU A 81 5.10 -27.54 -27.51
C LEU A 81 5.37 -26.72 -26.23
N SER A 82 6.28 -25.75 -26.33
CA SER A 82 6.61 -24.83 -25.24
C SER A 82 5.42 -24.01 -24.74
N LYS A 83 4.48 -23.66 -25.63
CA LYS A 83 3.28 -22.87 -25.27
C LYS A 83 2.12 -23.75 -24.82
N LYS A 84 2.01 -24.96 -25.36
CA LYS A 84 0.87 -25.86 -25.17
C LYS A 84 1.04 -26.85 -24.01
N VAL A 85 2.27 -27.03 -23.51
CA VAL A 85 2.51 -27.87 -22.32
C VAL A 85 1.73 -27.35 -21.11
N GLY A 86 1.00 -28.23 -20.44
CA GLY A 86 0.07 -27.91 -19.35
C GLY A 86 -1.30 -27.38 -19.78
N ILE A 87 -1.52 -27.16 -21.08
CA ILE A 87 -2.80 -26.68 -21.63
C ILE A 87 -3.47 -27.77 -22.47
N THR A 88 -2.72 -28.41 -23.37
CA THR A 88 -3.27 -29.43 -24.31
C THR A 88 -2.63 -30.80 -24.11
N PHE A 89 -1.54 -30.87 -23.38
CA PHE A 89 -0.93 -32.12 -22.94
C PHE A 89 -0.19 -31.87 -21.63
N GLU A 90 -0.07 -32.89 -20.79
CA GLU A 90 0.54 -32.80 -19.47
C GLU A 90 1.41 -34.01 -19.16
N ALA A 91 2.38 -33.82 -18.27
CA ALA A 91 3.20 -34.91 -17.76
C ALA A 91 2.39 -35.73 -16.73
N ILE A 92 2.42 -37.05 -16.87
CA ILE A 92 1.79 -38.01 -15.95
C ILE A 92 2.83 -39.04 -15.49
N SER A 93 2.61 -39.71 -14.36
CA SER A 93 3.44 -40.86 -13.97
C SER A 93 3.33 -41.97 -15.02
N ALA A 94 4.43 -42.67 -15.29
CA ALA A 94 4.45 -43.82 -16.21
C ALA A 94 3.42 -44.89 -15.80
N GLU A 95 3.28 -45.13 -14.49
CA GLU A 95 2.30 -46.06 -13.91
C GLU A 95 0.85 -45.69 -14.24
N ALA A 96 0.56 -44.40 -14.41
CA ALA A 96 -0.76 -43.89 -14.77
C ALA A 96 -1.04 -43.92 -16.28
N SER A 97 0.00 -44.15 -17.10
CA SER A 97 -0.09 -44.19 -18.57
C SER A 97 -0.51 -45.57 -19.07
N ASP A 98 -0.11 -46.64 -18.37
CA ASP A 98 -0.41 -48.03 -18.74
C ASP A 98 -1.88 -48.44 -18.50
N LEU A 99 -2.69 -47.53 -17.95
CA LEU A 99 -4.07 -47.79 -17.52
C LEU A 99 -5.15 -47.53 -18.60
N ILE A 100 -4.83 -47.19 -19.86
CA ILE A 100 -5.84 -46.97 -20.91
C ILE A 100 -5.33 -47.43 -22.29
N PRO A 101 -6.12 -48.15 -23.15
CA PRO A 101 -7.59 -48.27 -23.15
C PRO A 101 -8.16 -49.71 -23.21
N GLY A 102 -9.20 -50.00 -22.43
CA GLY A 102 -10.19 -51.02 -22.80
C GLY A 102 -10.44 -52.20 -21.86
N SER A 103 -9.85 -52.24 -20.65
CA SER A 103 -10.16 -53.30 -19.68
C SER A 103 -10.79 -52.71 -18.43
N LEU A 104 -12.12 -52.78 -18.37
CA LEU A 104 -12.80 -53.05 -17.11
C LEU A 104 -12.15 -54.32 -16.57
N ILE A 105 -11.40 -54.29 -15.47
CA ILE A 105 -11.29 -55.36 -14.46
C ILE A 105 -10.34 -54.92 -13.33
N SER A 106 -10.86 -55.05 -12.11
CA SER A 106 -10.19 -55.18 -10.81
C SER A 106 -9.17 -54.12 -10.39
N LEU A 107 -9.69 -53.06 -9.77
CA LEU A 107 -8.94 -52.31 -8.75
C LEU A 107 -8.71 -53.21 -7.53
N SER A 108 -7.48 -53.71 -7.39
CA SER A 108 -6.94 -54.23 -6.14
C SER A 108 -5.51 -53.70 -5.99
N THR A 109 -5.41 -52.39 -5.75
CA THR A 109 -4.22 -51.68 -5.25
C THR A 109 -4.69 -50.52 -4.38
N PRO A 110 -3.92 -50.13 -3.34
CA PRO A 110 -4.43 -49.44 -2.17
C PRO A 110 -5.04 -48.10 -2.55
N GLN A 111 -6.30 -47.98 -2.20
CA GLN A 111 -7.25 -46.94 -2.56
C GLN A 111 -6.79 -45.56 -2.02
N PHE A 112 -6.14 -44.75 -2.85
CA PHE A 112 -6.29 -43.30 -2.70
C PHE A 112 -7.71 -42.99 -3.18
N SER A 113 -8.67 -43.14 -2.27
CA SER A 113 -10.08 -43.02 -2.59
C SER A 113 -10.34 -41.60 -3.07
N PHE A 114 -10.86 -41.42 -4.28
CA PHE A 114 -11.34 -40.12 -4.74
C PHE A 114 -12.30 -39.49 -3.73
N THR A 115 -13.05 -40.31 -2.99
CA THR A 115 -13.89 -39.88 -1.87
C THR A 115 -13.06 -39.24 -0.75
N SER A 116 -11.90 -39.79 -0.38
CA SER A 116 -11.02 -39.23 0.65
C SER A 116 -10.35 -37.93 0.22
N GLU A 117 -10.04 -37.77 -1.06
CA GLU A 117 -9.50 -36.51 -1.59
C GLU A 117 -10.57 -35.42 -1.68
N ILE A 118 -11.79 -35.79 -2.07
CA ILE A 118 -12.95 -34.89 -2.05
C ILE A 118 -13.26 -34.43 -0.61
N GLU A 119 -13.25 -35.35 0.36
CA GLU A 119 -13.48 -35.03 1.78
C GLU A 119 -12.41 -34.08 2.31
N LYS A 120 -11.12 -34.34 2.01
CA LYS A 120 -10.01 -33.44 2.36
C LYS A 120 -10.15 -32.06 1.72
N LEU A 121 -10.56 -31.99 0.45
CA LEU A 121 -10.80 -30.72 -0.25
C LEU A 121 -12.01 -29.98 0.34
N GLN A 122 -13.07 -30.68 0.74
CA GLN A 122 -14.22 -30.10 1.41
C GLN A 122 -13.85 -29.54 2.79
N ASP A 123 -13.07 -30.28 3.58
CA ASP A 123 -12.59 -29.86 4.89
C ASP A 123 -11.70 -28.62 4.80
N THR A 124 -10.74 -28.63 3.87
CA THR A 124 -9.88 -27.46 3.63
C THR A 124 -10.67 -26.25 3.15
N ASN A 125 -11.63 -26.43 2.25
CA ASN A 125 -12.47 -25.33 1.78
C ASN A 125 -13.37 -24.78 2.89
N CYS A 126 -13.92 -25.66 3.75
CA CYS A 126 -14.67 -25.27 4.95
C CYS A 126 -13.80 -24.45 5.91
N SER A 127 -12.58 -24.94 6.21
CA SER A 127 -11.62 -24.23 7.06
C SER A 127 -11.22 -22.87 6.49
N LEU A 128 -10.92 -22.80 5.19
CA LEU A 128 -10.57 -21.55 4.52
C LEU A 128 -11.74 -20.57 4.51
N SER A 129 -12.96 -21.04 4.26
CA SER A 129 -14.17 -20.22 4.30
C SER A 129 -14.41 -19.66 5.69
N GLN A 130 -14.20 -20.46 6.74
CA GLN A 130 -14.31 -20.01 8.13
C GLN A 130 -13.23 -18.98 8.49
N GLN A 131 -11.99 -19.19 8.04
CA GLN A 131 -10.92 -18.21 8.22
C GLN A 131 -11.22 -16.90 7.50
N ALA A 132 -11.70 -16.95 6.26
CA ALA A 132 -12.09 -15.77 5.50
C ALA A 132 -13.21 -15.01 6.21
N PHE A 133 -14.23 -15.72 6.72
CA PHE A 133 -15.31 -15.12 7.49
C PHE A 133 -14.79 -14.42 8.76
N ASN A 134 -13.93 -15.09 9.53
CA ASN A 134 -13.35 -14.53 10.76
C ASN A 134 -12.48 -13.30 10.49
N LEU A 135 -11.64 -13.35 9.45
CA LEU A 135 -10.82 -12.22 9.04
C LEU A 135 -11.69 -11.05 8.60
N ASN A 136 -12.76 -11.30 7.84
CA ASN A 136 -13.64 -10.24 7.39
C ASN A 136 -14.35 -9.55 8.56
N LYS A 137 -14.82 -10.34 9.54
CA LYS A 137 -15.40 -9.80 10.78
C LYS A 137 -14.38 -8.98 11.58
N SER A 138 -13.14 -9.46 11.69
CA SER A 138 -12.07 -8.72 12.36
C SER A 138 -11.75 -7.41 11.66
N LEU A 139 -11.71 -7.43 10.32
CA LEU A 139 -11.48 -6.24 9.50
C LEU A 139 -12.60 -5.21 9.66
N GLU A 140 -13.86 -5.66 9.66
CA GLU A 140 -15.01 -4.79 9.86
C GLU A 140 -14.97 -4.10 11.24
N MET A 141 -14.64 -4.85 12.29
CA MET A 141 -14.44 -4.27 13.62
C MET A 141 -13.29 -3.26 13.64
N GLU A 142 -12.14 -3.57 13.04
CA GLU A 142 -10.99 -2.67 12.99
C GLU A 142 -11.31 -1.38 12.22
N LEU A 143 -12.02 -1.48 11.10
CA LEU A 143 -12.46 -0.32 10.32
C LEU A 143 -13.37 0.60 11.14
N HIS A 144 -14.32 0.03 11.88
CA HIS A 144 -15.21 0.79 12.74
C HIS A 144 -14.44 1.50 13.88
N HIS A 145 -13.49 0.82 14.52
CA HIS A 145 -12.65 1.44 15.55
C HIS A 145 -11.80 2.58 14.98
N ARG A 146 -11.21 2.37 13.79
CA ARG A 146 -10.43 3.41 13.10
C ARG A 146 -11.29 4.62 12.75
N GLU A 147 -12.50 4.41 12.25
CA GLU A 147 -13.43 5.51 11.94
C GLU A 147 -13.73 6.35 13.19
N LEU A 148 -14.06 5.70 14.31
CA LEU A 148 -14.28 6.39 15.59
C LEU A 148 -13.06 7.21 16.01
N ALA A 149 -11.87 6.60 16.01
CA ALA A 149 -10.64 7.29 16.38
C ALA A 149 -10.33 8.48 15.45
N GLU A 150 -10.59 8.35 14.15
CA GLU A 150 -10.42 9.44 13.19
C GLU A 150 -11.41 10.60 13.42
N THR A 151 -12.65 10.29 13.81
CA THR A 151 -13.62 11.35 14.16
C THR A 151 -13.21 12.10 15.42
N GLU A 152 -12.72 11.40 16.45
CA GLU A 152 -12.23 12.01 17.68
C GLU A 152 -10.99 12.86 17.43
N ALA A 153 -10.04 12.36 16.64
CA ALA A 153 -8.84 13.10 16.26
C ALA A 153 -9.18 14.41 15.54
N LYS A 154 -10.15 14.39 14.61
CA LYS A 154 -10.63 15.59 13.93
C LYS A 154 -11.25 16.60 14.91
N GLN A 155 -12.08 16.14 15.84
CA GLN A 155 -12.68 17.00 16.86
C GLN A 155 -11.62 17.64 17.78
N LEU A 156 -10.61 16.86 18.18
CA LEU A 156 -9.51 17.38 19.00
C LEU A 156 -8.67 18.40 18.22
N GLN A 157 -8.41 18.16 16.94
CA GLN A 157 -7.67 19.08 16.10
C GLN A 157 -8.41 20.42 15.93
N GLU A 158 -9.73 20.39 15.75
CA GLU A 158 -10.55 21.60 15.67
C GLU A 158 -10.52 22.40 16.99
N LYS A 159 -10.64 21.70 18.13
CA LYS A 159 -10.53 22.33 19.45
C LYS A 159 -9.16 22.97 19.68
N LEU A 160 -8.08 22.28 19.30
CA LEU A 160 -6.72 22.84 19.41
C LEU A 160 -6.58 24.11 18.60
N LYS A 161 -7.03 24.10 17.34
CA LYS A 161 -7.00 25.28 16.48
C LYS A 161 -7.77 26.46 17.10
N ASN A 162 -8.97 26.21 17.64
CA ASN A 162 -9.77 27.25 18.29
C ASN A 162 -9.03 27.84 19.51
N LEU A 163 -8.44 26.98 20.35
CA LEU A 163 -7.68 27.41 21.51
C LEU A 163 -6.44 28.23 21.11
N GLU A 164 -5.73 27.83 20.07
CA GLU A 164 -4.60 28.59 19.51
C GLU A 164 -5.05 29.98 19.04
N GLU A 165 -6.16 30.08 18.33
CA GLU A 165 -6.74 31.37 17.91
C GLU A 165 -7.09 32.25 19.13
N GLN A 166 -7.67 31.67 20.18
CA GLN A 166 -7.98 32.41 21.41
C GLN A 166 -6.71 32.89 22.13
N VAL A 167 -5.69 32.03 22.26
CA VAL A 167 -4.40 32.40 22.86
C VAL A 167 -3.76 33.55 22.08
N GLN A 168 -3.82 33.53 20.75
CA GLN A 168 -3.31 34.60 19.91
C GLN A 168 -4.06 35.93 20.14
N ILE A 169 -5.39 35.88 20.28
CA ILE A 169 -6.19 37.07 20.59
C ILE A 169 -5.81 37.63 21.96
N TYR A 170 -5.69 36.79 22.98
CA TYR A 170 -5.32 37.24 24.32
C TYR A 170 -3.90 37.82 24.35
N SER A 171 -2.95 37.20 23.64
CA SER A 171 -1.59 37.71 23.51
C SER A 171 -1.56 39.10 22.89
N THR A 172 -2.21 39.28 21.73
CA THR A 172 -2.23 40.58 21.04
C THR A 172 -2.93 41.67 21.86
N THR A 173 -3.98 41.31 22.60
CA THR A 173 -4.68 42.22 23.51
C THR A 173 -3.80 42.63 24.69
N ALA A 174 -3.07 41.68 25.27
CA ALA A 174 -2.13 41.96 26.36
C ALA A 174 -1.00 42.88 25.89
N ASP A 175 -0.43 42.62 24.70
CA ASP A 175 0.61 43.46 24.10
C ASP A 175 0.11 44.90 23.87
N TYR A 176 -1.14 45.05 23.39
CA TYR A 176 -1.77 46.34 23.22
C TYR A 176 -1.84 47.13 24.54
N PHE A 177 -2.37 46.52 25.60
CA PHE A 177 -2.46 47.18 26.90
C PHE A 177 -1.09 47.48 27.50
N GLN A 178 -0.13 46.56 27.35
CA GLN A 178 1.24 46.76 27.83
C GLN A 178 1.91 47.96 27.15
N ASN A 179 1.66 48.15 25.85
CA ASN A 179 2.12 49.33 25.12
C ASN A 179 1.49 50.62 25.65
N ILE A 180 0.16 50.65 25.83
CA ILE A 180 -0.55 51.81 26.38
C ILE A 180 -0.01 52.17 27.77
N ILE A 181 0.15 51.19 28.65
CA ILE A 181 0.71 51.39 29.99
C ILE A 181 2.13 51.97 29.91
N SER A 182 2.98 51.45 29.02
CA SER A 182 4.34 51.95 28.83
C SER A 182 4.37 53.41 28.34
N GLN A 183 3.44 53.79 27.46
CA GLN A 183 3.28 55.17 27.02
C GLN A 183 2.85 56.09 28.17
N CYS A 184 1.90 55.65 29.00
CA CYS A 184 1.48 56.41 30.18
C CYS A 184 2.63 56.63 31.16
N TYR A 185 3.43 55.60 31.45
CA TYR A 185 4.61 55.74 32.31
C TYR A 185 5.64 56.72 31.72
N THR A 186 5.90 56.64 30.42
CA THR A 186 6.84 57.56 29.75
C THR A 186 6.34 59.01 29.81
N ALA A 187 5.03 59.24 29.63
CA ALA A 187 4.43 60.56 29.76
C ALA A 187 4.49 61.08 31.21
N LEU A 188 4.32 60.19 32.19
CA LEU A 188 4.44 60.55 33.61
C LEU A 188 5.88 60.93 33.96
N ASP A 189 6.86 60.12 33.57
CA ASP A 189 8.30 60.37 33.80
C ASP A 189 8.79 61.67 33.16
N THR A 190 8.19 62.11 32.06
CA THR A 190 8.52 63.39 31.42
C THR A 190 7.84 64.58 32.09
N THR A 191 6.63 64.42 32.62
CA THR A 191 5.84 65.53 33.21
C THR A 191 6.13 65.77 34.69
N LEU A 192 6.46 64.72 35.45
CA LEU A 192 6.82 64.82 36.88
C LEU A 192 7.97 65.82 37.14
N PRO A 193 9.11 65.74 36.44
CA PRO A 193 10.23 66.67 36.66
C PRO A 193 9.86 68.13 36.34
N ILE A 194 8.98 68.35 35.35
CA ILE A 194 8.51 69.69 34.97
C ILE A 194 7.67 70.29 36.10
N LEU A 195 6.74 69.51 36.66
CA LEU A 195 5.90 69.92 37.78
C LEU A 195 6.74 70.23 39.03
N GLU A 196 7.71 69.37 39.35
CA GLU A 196 8.65 69.62 40.46
C GLU A 196 9.47 70.90 40.24
N GLY A 197 9.89 71.18 39.01
CA GLY A 197 10.57 72.41 38.62
C GLY A 197 9.71 73.66 38.84
N LEU A 198 8.44 73.63 38.41
CA LEU A 198 7.48 74.72 38.61
C LEU A 198 7.15 74.95 40.09
N GLN A 199 7.05 73.88 40.87
CA GLN A 199 6.86 73.96 42.32
C GLN A 199 8.05 74.63 43.01
N LYS A 200 9.28 74.29 42.62
CA LYS A 200 10.49 74.96 43.12
C LYS A 200 10.49 76.44 42.78
N LEU A 201 10.14 76.83 41.55
CA LEU A 201 10.05 78.23 41.12
C LEU A 201 8.99 79.04 41.87
N THR A 202 7.83 78.45 42.16
CA THR A 202 6.77 79.10 42.94
C THR A 202 7.12 79.20 44.43
N SER A 203 7.84 78.24 45.00
CA SER A 203 8.34 78.29 46.38
C SER A 203 9.50 79.28 46.59
N LEU A 204 10.19 79.70 45.52
CA LEU A 204 11.30 80.66 45.55
C LEU A 204 10.86 82.12 45.35
N ASN A 205 9.58 82.41 45.09
CA ASN A 205 9.11 83.78 44.88
C ASN A 205 7.99 84.19 45.87
N PRO A 206 8.33 84.66 47.08
CA PRO A 206 7.35 85.13 48.05
C PRO A 206 7.31 86.67 48.23
N ASN A 207 7.56 87.52 47.24
CA ASN A 207 7.41 88.98 47.43
C ASN A 207 6.97 89.80 46.18
N HIS A 208 6.02 90.71 46.44
CA HIS A 208 5.31 91.70 45.58
C HIS A 208 4.20 91.13 44.68
N ILE A 209 2.92 91.46 44.87
CA ILE A 209 2.35 92.82 44.85
C ILE A 209 1.26 93.02 45.93
N THR A 210 1.44 94.12 46.66
CA THR A 210 0.57 94.71 47.68
C THR A 210 -0.81 95.10 47.14
N LEU A 211 -1.87 94.69 47.86
CA LEU A 211 -3.21 95.28 47.79
C LEU A 211 -3.21 96.61 48.56
N ASP A 212 -3.36 97.72 47.86
CA ASP A 212 -3.85 98.97 48.45
C ASP A 212 -5.37 99.03 48.26
N ILE A 213 -6.10 98.85 49.37
CA ILE A 213 -7.53 99.11 49.47
C ILE A 213 -7.68 100.53 50.03
N GLN A 214 -8.13 101.48 49.21
CA GLN A 214 -8.71 102.73 49.70
C GLN A 214 -10.24 102.67 49.55
N THR A 215 -10.91 102.69 50.70
CA THR A 215 -12.36 102.71 50.93
C THR A 215 -13.02 104.05 50.56
N GLY A 216 -14.25 104.01 50.03
CA GLY A 216 -15.19 105.14 49.93
C GLY A 216 -16.53 104.74 49.31
N PRO A 217 -17.68 105.34 49.70
CA PRO A 217 -18.83 104.61 50.27
C PRO A 217 -20.05 104.44 49.32
N PRO A 218 -21.14 103.76 49.76
CA PRO A 218 -22.14 103.15 48.89
C PRO A 218 -23.38 104.03 48.68
N SER A 219 -24.07 103.81 47.56
CA SER A 219 -25.47 104.22 47.38
C SER A 219 -26.24 103.13 46.64
N ASP A 220 -27.32 102.74 47.30
CA ASP A 220 -28.29 101.67 47.08
C ASP A 220 -29.39 102.13 46.08
N PRO A 221 -30.57 101.51 45.94
CA PRO A 221 -30.88 100.47 44.94
C PRO A 221 -32.12 100.79 44.06
N GLY A 222 -32.46 99.86 43.17
CA GLY A 222 -33.74 99.74 42.44
C GLY A 222 -33.48 99.38 40.98
N GLY A 223 -33.78 98.19 40.45
CA GLY A 223 -35.06 97.47 40.45
C GLY A 223 -35.98 98.09 39.37
N PRO A 224 -36.82 97.34 38.63
CA PRO A 224 -37.02 95.88 38.52
C PRO A 224 -36.40 95.23 37.27
#